data_AF-A0A7Y2HWN1-F1
#
_entry.id   AF-A0A7Y2HWN1-F1
#
_cell.length_a   1.000
_cell.length_b   1.000
_cell.length_c   1.000
_cell.angle_alpha   90.00
_cell.angle_beta   90.00
_cell.angle_gamma   90.00
#
_symmetry.space_group_name_H-M   'P 1'
#
loop_
_entity.id
_entity.type
_entity.pdbx_description
1 polymer ?
#
loop_
_entity_poly.entity_id
_entity_poly.type
_entity_poly.pdbx_seq_one_letter_code
_entity_poly.pdbx_strand_id
1 'polypeptide(L)'
;MKRVVTLLLCGTPLLAACEPYRIEYHTRPAYYDRLVSEPLPDRVELDDGTIVLYNTKSGTAESRRALSKAGADEDLFRIREETEDGGVRLHALLPEHVLANMLRCLRDREYQLMWDELVAERTKLSYAAEGFGFEQFREFCDTYRLDLAKMINRMRLGLATHETVVDTLENGTIVCRFWPQTARLFRFKRVMMVREGFEVKLLMVK
;
A
#
# COMPACT_ATOMS: atom_id res chain seq x y z
N MET A 1 43.13 67.98 18.92
CA MET A 1 41.79 67.42 19.22
C MET A 1 41.19 66.87 17.93
N LYS A 2 41.30 65.56 17.67
CA LYS A 2 40.66 64.88 16.54
C LYS A 2 39.77 63.80 17.12
N ARG A 3 38.45 63.94 16.94
CA ARG A 3 37.44 63.04 17.49
C ARG A 3 37.44 61.73 16.69
N VAL A 4 37.54 60.64 17.43
CA VAL A 4 37.38 59.24 17.02
C VAL A 4 35.94 59.02 16.56
N VAL A 5 35.75 58.35 15.43
CA VAL A 5 34.47 57.73 15.05
C VAL A 5 34.76 56.27 14.73
N THR A 6 34.56 55.42 15.73
CA THR A 6 34.57 53.96 15.58
C THR A 6 33.17 53.54 15.19
N LEU A 7 32.99 53.09 13.94
CA LEU A 7 31.74 52.55 13.45
C LEU A 7 31.64 51.08 13.89
N LEU A 8 30.83 50.85 14.93
CA LEU A 8 30.47 49.53 15.43
C LEU A 8 29.42 48.93 14.49
N LEU A 9 29.86 48.06 13.58
CA LEU A 9 28.98 47.33 12.67
C LEU A 9 28.34 46.15 13.44
N CYS A 10 27.24 46.43 14.15
CA CYS A 10 26.46 45.43 14.86
C CYS A 10 25.56 44.67 13.87
N GLY A 11 25.60 43.34 13.94
CA GLY A 11 24.95 42.45 13.00
C GLY A 11 23.44 42.32 13.17
N THR A 12 22.79 42.02 12.05
CA THR A 12 21.47 41.40 12.00
C THR A 12 21.56 40.24 11.00
N PRO A 13 21.58 38.97 11.44
CA PRO A 13 21.30 37.87 10.53
C PRO A 13 19.83 37.97 10.13
N LEU A 14 19.58 38.22 8.85
CA LEU A 14 18.27 38.03 8.23
C LEU A 14 17.89 36.56 8.39
N LEU A 15 17.13 36.26 9.44
CA LEU A 15 16.35 35.04 9.53
C LEU A 15 15.31 35.12 8.40
N ALA A 16 15.67 34.61 7.23
CA ALA A 16 14.72 34.24 6.20
C ALA A 16 13.83 33.16 6.81
N ALA A 17 12.71 33.58 7.38
CA ALA A 17 11.65 32.68 7.77
C ALA A 17 11.12 32.05 6.48
N CYS A 18 11.44 30.77 6.25
CA CYS A 18 10.76 29.97 5.25
C CYS A 18 9.26 30.05 5.54
N GLU A 19 8.52 30.67 4.63
CA GLU A 19 7.06 30.72 4.70
C GLU A 19 6.53 29.28 4.71
N PRO A 20 5.72 28.89 5.71
CA PRO A 20 5.25 27.52 5.81
C PRO A 20 4.23 27.26 4.70
N TYR A 21 4.66 26.62 3.62
CA TYR A 21 3.76 26.18 2.56
C TYR A 21 2.98 24.95 3.02
N ARG A 22 1.66 24.97 2.80
CA ARG A 22 0.76 23.88 3.14
C ARG A 22 0.58 23.00 1.91
N ILE A 23 0.88 21.71 2.03
CA ILE A 23 0.60 20.72 0.98
C ILE A 23 -0.60 19.91 1.40
N GLU A 24 -1.63 19.85 0.54
CA GLU A 24 -2.78 18.99 0.75
C GLU A 24 -2.80 17.85 -0.28
N TYR A 25 -2.92 16.63 0.21
CA TYR A 25 -2.98 15.43 -0.62
C TYR A 25 -4.43 14.99 -0.80
N HIS A 26 -4.92 15.02 -2.03
CA HIS A 26 -6.29 14.62 -2.36
C HIS A 26 -6.28 13.45 -3.34
N THR A 27 -7.22 12.53 -3.16
CA THR A 27 -7.46 11.47 -4.14
C THR A 27 -8.36 12.03 -5.24
N ARG A 28 -7.99 11.83 -6.51
CA ARG A 28 -8.82 12.30 -7.64
C ARG A 28 -10.22 11.67 -7.55
N PRO A 29 -11.30 12.47 -7.50
CA PRO A 29 -12.64 11.91 -7.46
C PRO A 29 -13.00 11.22 -8.79
N ALA A 30 -13.46 9.97 -8.72
CA ALA A 30 -13.76 9.14 -9.90
C ALA A 30 -14.85 9.71 -10.84
N TYR A 31 -15.62 10.71 -10.39
CA TYR A 31 -16.62 11.39 -11.22
C TYR A 31 -16.03 12.47 -12.13
N TYR A 32 -14.84 12.98 -11.83
CA TYR A 32 -14.25 14.12 -12.56
C TYR A 32 -13.90 13.73 -14.00
N ASP A 33 -13.31 12.54 -14.19
CA ASP A 33 -12.94 12.00 -15.50
C ASP A 33 -14.15 11.76 -16.43
N ARG A 34 -15.37 11.75 -15.89
CA ARG A 34 -16.62 11.55 -16.67
C ARG A 34 -17.34 12.84 -17.02
N LEU A 35 -17.01 13.95 -16.36
CA LEU A 35 -17.78 15.20 -16.43
C LEU A 35 -17.02 16.37 -17.05
N VAL A 36 -15.69 16.29 -17.14
CA VAL A 36 -14.85 17.39 -17.59
C VAL A 36 -13.93 16.91 -18.72
N SER A 37 -13.96 17.62 -19.85
CA SER A 37 -13.15 17.29 -21.04
C SER A 37 -11.66 17.57 -20.84
N GLU A 38 -11.32 18.43 -19.89
CA GLU A 38 -9.96 18.80 -19.54
C GLU A 38 -9.49 18.01 -18.31
N PRO A 39 -8.29 17.40 -18.36
CA PRO A 39 -7.76 16.63 -17.25
C PRO A 39 -7.46 17.55 -16.07
N LEU A 40 -7.87 17.14 -14.86
CA LEU A 40 -7.48 17.84 -13.64
C LEU A 40 -5.94 17.82 -13.52
N PRO A 41 -5.27 18.97 -13.33
CA PRO A 41 -3.83 19.01 -13.19
C PRO A 41 -3.39 18.33 -11.89
N ASP A 42 -2.22 17.68 -11.90
CA ASP A 42 -1.69 16.94 -10.75
C ASP A 42 -1.28 17.86 -9.58
N ARG A 43 -1.09 19.15 -9.86
CA ARG A 43 -0.75 20.21 -8.91
C ARG A 43 -1.62 21.44 -9.18
N VAL A 44 -2.30 21.92 -8.15
CA VAL A 44 -3.02 23.20 -8.16
C VAL A 44 -2.46 24.06 -7.03
N GLU A 45 -2.07 25.28 -7.35
CA GLU A 45 -1.73 26.29 -6.35
C GLU A 45 -2.95 27.16 -6.12
N LEU A 46 -3.39 27.23 -4.87
CA LEU A 46 -4.49 28.08 -4.44
C LEU A 46 -3.97 29.50 -4.17
N ASP A 47 -4.87 30.48 -4.20
CA ASP A 47 -4.55 31.89 -3.98
C ASP A 47 -3.90 32.18 -2.61
N ASP A 48 -4.07 31.27 -1.65
CA ASP A 48 -3.46 31.33 -0.30
C ASP A 48 -2.07 30.68 -0.21
N GLY A 49 -1.50 30.24 -1.34
CA GLY A 49 -0.21 29.56 -1.42
C GLY A 49 -0.26 28.06 -1.07
N THR A 50 -1.44 27.50 -0.81
CA THR A 50 -1.61 26.07 -0.57
C THR A 50 -1.42 25.29 -1.87
N ILE A 51 -0.57 24.25 -1.83
CA ILE A 51 -0.33 23.35 -2.95
C ILE A 51 -1.21 22.11 -2.78
N VAL A 52 -2.20 21.97 -3.65
CA VAL A 52 -3.07 20.79 -3.73
C VAL A 52 -2.46 19.80 -4.72
N LEU A 53 -2.11 18.60 -4.25
CA LEU A 53 -1.60 17.51 -5.08
C LEU A 53 -2.69 16.44 -5.26
N TYR A 54 -3.10 16.24 -6.52
CA TYR A 54 -4.07 15.21 -6.87
C TYR A 54 -3.36 13.92 -7.26
N ASN A 55 -3.45 12.89 -6.40
CA ASN A 55 -2.93 11.58 -6.74
C ASN A 55 -3.98 10.78 -7.52
N THR A 56 -3.63 10.40 -8.75
CA THR A 56 -4.22 9.26 -9.45
C THR A 56 -3.74 8.02 -8.71
N LYS A 57 -4.64 7.23 -8.12
CA LYS A 57 -4.23 5.97 -7.46
C LYS A 57 -3.58 5.04 -8.48
N SER A 58 -2.25 5.01 -8.52
CA SER A 58 -1.45 3.82 -8.82
C SER A 58 0.02 4.07 -8.50
N GLY A 59 0.43 3.65 -7.30
CA GLY A 59 1.82 3.30 -7.03
C GLY A 59 2.72 4.38 -6.44
N THR A 60 3.46 3.99 -5.40
CA THR A 60 4.65 4.70 -4.92
C THR A 60 5.62 5.00 -6.07
N ALA A 61 6.54 5.96 -5.90
CA ALA A 61 7.58 6.25 -6.91
C ALA A 61 8.38 4.99 -7.33
N GLU A 62 8.50 4.01 -6.43
CA GLU A 62 9.06 2.68 -6.71
C GLU A 62 8.18 1.85 -7.65
N SER A 63 6.86 1.88 -7.49
CA SER A 63 5.90 1.23 -8.39
C SER A 63 5.92 1.85 -9.78
N ARG A 64 6.07 3.19 -9.87
CA ARG A 64 6.24 3.89 -11.16
C ARG A 64 7.57 3.53 -11.84
N ARG A 65 8.65 3.36 -11.07
CA ARG A 65 9.95 2.89 -11.59
C ARG A 65 9.92 1.43 -12.04
N ALA A 66 9.15 0.57 -11.36
CA ALA A 66 8.93 -0.80 -11.79
C ALA A 66 8.16 -0.86 -13.12
N LEU A 67 7.13 -0.03 -13.28
CA LEU A 67 6.38 0.10 -14.54
C LEU A 67 7.24 0.66 -15.68
N SER A 68 8.08 1.67 -15.41
CA SER A 68 8.88 2.32 -16.47
C SER A 68 10.04 1.47 -16.99
N LYS A 69 10.46 0.43 -16.25
CA LYS A 69 11.54 -0.48 -16.67
C LYS A 69 11.06 -1.59 -17.60
N ALA A 70 9.74 -1.76 -17.75
CA ALA A 70 9.10 -2.80 -18.54
C ALA A 70 8.88 -2.44 -20.03
N GLY A 71 9.50 -1.36 -20.51
CA GLY A 71 9.74 -1.10 -21.94
C GLY A 71 8.56 -1.35 -22.89
N ALA A 72 7.63 -0.40 -22.99
CA ALA A 72 6.71 -0.18 -24.11
C ALA A 72 6.30 -1.43 -24.93
N ASP A 73 5.67 -2.38 -24.25
CA ASP A 73 4.46 -3.05 -24.73
C ASP A 73 3.36 -2.76 -23.70
N GLU A 74 2.10 -2.76 -24.12
CA GLU A 74 0.91 -2.49 -23.30
C GLU A 74 0.60 -3.62 -22.30
N ASP A 75 1.62 -4.18 -21.65
CA ASP A 75 1.46 -5.16 -20.57
C ASP A 75 1.03 -4.46 -19.28
N LEU A 76 -0.27 -4.17 -19.21
CA LEU A 76 -0.94 -3.78 -17.98
C LEU A 76 -0.62 -4.81 -16.89
N PHE A 77 0.13 -4.41 -15.87
CA PHE A 77 0.46 -5.25 -14.72
C PHE A 77 -0.78 -5.97 -14.20
N ARG A 78 -0.79 -7.31 -14.28
CA ARG A 78 -1.89 -8.15 -13.81
C ARG A 78 -1.51 -8.76 -12.47
N ILE A 79 -2.35 -8.55 -11.45
CA ILE A 79 -2.15 -9.20 -10.13
C ILE A 79 -2.37 -10.72 -10.19
N ARG A 80 -2.98 -11.20 -11.26
CA ARG A 80 -3.23 -12.61 -11.54
C ARG A 80 -3.06 -12.84 -13.03
N GLU A 81 -2.20 -13.78 -13.38
CA GLU A 81 -1.84 -14.11 -14.75
C GLU A 81 -2.05 -15.61 -14.99
N GLU A 82 -2.66 -15.96 -16.12
CA GLU A 82 -2.73 -17.34 -16.60
C GLU A 82 -1.48 -17.61 -17.44
N THR A 83 -0.72 -18.65 -17.09
CA THR A 83 0.50 -19.02 -17.81
C THR A 83 0.15 -19.80 -19.07
N GLU A 84 1.07 -19.85 -20.04
CA GLU A 84 0.91 -20.63 -21.28
C GLU A 84 0.58 -22.11 -21.01
N ASP A 85 1.10 -22.67 -19.92
CA ASP A 85 0.86 -24.04 -19.46
C ASP A 85 -0.52 -24.24 -18.78
N GLY A 86 -1.38 -23.22 -18.73
CA GLY A 86 -2.67 -23.25 -18.04
C GLY A 86 -2.58 -23.13 -16.51
N GLY A 87 -1.39 -22.80 -15.99
CA GLY A 87 -1.16 -22.48 -14.58
C GLY A 87 -1.59 -21.04 -14.26
N VAL A 88 -1.51 -20.68 -12.98
CA VAL A 88 -1.81 -19.32 -12.53
C VAL A 88 -0.66 -18.78 -11.69
N ARG A 89 -0.26 -17.54 -11.94
CA ARG A 89 0.68 -16.76 -11.12
C ARG A 89 -0.03 -15.61 -10.43
N LEU A 90 0.36 -15.33 -9.19
CA LEU A 90 -0.17 -14.23 -8.41
C LEU A 90 0.92 -13.19 -8.17
N HIS A 91 0.69 -11.97 -8.65
CA HIS A 91 1.59 -10.85 -8.48
C HIS A 91 1.04 -9.84 -7.48
N ALA A 92 1.92 -9.32 -6.63
CA ALA A 92 1.54 -8.33 -5.65
C ALA A 92 2.62 -7.28 -5.42
N LEU A 93 2.59 -6.18 -6.16
CA LEU A 93 3.49 -5.03 -5.91
C LEU A 93 3.07 -4.16 -4.71
N LEU A 94 1.79 -4.23 -4.31
CA LEU A 94 1.17 -3.39 -3.30
C LEU A 94 0.36 -4.25 -2.31
N PRO A 95 0.14 -3.79 -1.07
CA PRO A 95 -0.69 -4.48 -0.09
C PRO A 95 -2.11 -4.77 -0.60
N GLU A 96 -2.68 -3.84 -1.37
CA GLU A 96 -4.02 -3.99 -1.95
C GLU A 96 -4.11 -5.20 -2.89
N HIS A 97 -3.01 -5.54 -3.59
CA HIS A 97 -2.93 -6.70 -4.47
C HIS A 97 -2.91 -8.00 -3.66
N VAL A 98 -2.22 -8.04 -2.52
CA VAL A 98 -2.25 -9.20 -1.60
C VAL A 98 -3.67 -9.44 -1.11
N LEU A 99 -4.37 -8.39 -0.66
CA LEU A 99 -5.76 -8.52 -0.20
C LEU A 99 -6.69 -8.97 -1.34
N ALA A 100 -6.50 -8.47 -2.56
CA ALA A 100 -7.31 -8.86 -3.71
C ALA A 100 -7.11 -10.33 -4.09
N ASN A 101 -5.85 -10.77 -4.22
CA ASN A 101 -5.51 -12.16 -4.53
C ASN A 101 -5.96 -13.12 -3.42
N MET A 102 -5.73 -12.77 -2.15
CA MET A 102 -6.18 -13.56 -1.01
C MET A 102 -7.70 -13.74 -1.01
N LEU A 103 -8.47 -12.67 -1.25
CA LEU A 103 -9.93 -12.77 -1.31
C LEU A 103 -10.40 -13.71 -2.41
N ARG A 104 -9.76 -13.63 -3.60
CA ARG A 104 -10.06 -14.51 -4.73
C ARG A 104 -9.78 -15.97 -4.38
N CYS A 105 -8.59 -16.27 -3.87
CA CYS A 105 -8.21 -17.64 -3.50
C CYS A 105 -9.09 -18.21 -2.39
N LEU A 106 -9.48 -17.41 -1.39
CA LEU A 106 -10.41 -17.85 -0.33
C LEU A 106 -11.81 -18.17 -0.87
N ARG A 107 -12.28 -17.44 -1.87
CA ARG A 107 -13.59 -17.64 -2.49
C ARG A 107 -13.60 -18.90 -3.35
N ASP A 108 -12.56 -19.05 -4.17
CA ASP A 108 -12.44 -20.12 -5.17
C ASP A 108 -11.77 -21.39 -4.58
N ARG A 109 -11.36 -21.34 -3.30
CA ARG A 109 -10.67 -22.41 -2.54
C ARG A 109 -9.33 -22.84 -3.15
N GLU A 110 -8.63 -21.89 -3.76
CA GLU A 110 -7.32 -22.09 -4.39
C GLU A 110 -6.19 -21.96 -3.36
N TYR A 111 -6.24 -22.78 -2.30
CA TYR A 111 -5.29 -22.66 -1.18
C TYR A 111 -3.87 -23.03 -1.57
N GLN A 112 -3.69 -24.02 -2.45
CA GLN A 112 -2.38 -24.40 -2.96
C GLN A 112 -1.74 -23.22 -3.70
N LEU A 113 -2.48 -22.60 -4.63
CA LEU A 113 -2.02 -21.40 -5.34
C LEU A 113 -1.68 -20.25 -4.37
N MET A 114 -2.52 -20.02 -3.37
CA MET A 114 -2.25 -19.00 -2.36
C MET A 114 -0.99 -19.31 -1.55
N TRP A 115 -0.78 -20.57 -1.16
CA TRP A 115 0.42 -21.02 -0.47
C TRP A 115 1.67 -20.84 -1.33
N ASP A 116 1.63 -21.30 -2.58
CA ASP A 116 2.78 -21.30 -3.46
C ASP A 116 3.19 -19.87 -3.84
N GLU A 117 2.23 -19.06 -4.28
CA GLU A 117 2.51 -17.76 -4.92
C GLU A 117 2.36 -16.56 -3.98
N LEU A 118 1.48 -16.61 -2.98
CA LEU A 118 1.14 -15.44 -2.16
C LEU A 118 1.76 -15.45 -0.77
N VAL A 119 1.90 -16.62 -0.14
CA VAL A 119 2.48 -16.76 1.21
C VAL A 119 3.99 -16.52 1.17
N ALA A 120 4.46 -15.69 2.09
CA ALA A 120 5.87 -15.34 2.23
C ALA A 120 6.73 -16.57 2.57
N GLU A 121 7.94 -16.61 2.04
CA GLU A 121 8.88 -17.70 2.31
C GLU A 121 9.16 -17.82 3.82
N ARG A 122 9.28 -16.66 4.50
CA ARG A 122 9.43 -16.63 5.96
C ARG A 122 8.31 -17.36 6.71
N THR A 123 7.08 -17.31 6.20
CA THR A 123 5.94 -18.02 6.82
C THR A 123 6.03 -19.51 6.57
N LYS A 124 6.41 -19.92 5.36
CA LYS A 124 6.63 -21.33 5.03
C LYS A 124 7.72 -21.95 5.92
N LEU A 125 8.83 -21.24 6.11
CA LEU A 125 9.90 -21.64 7.02
C LEU A 125 9.44 -21.74 8.48
N SER A 126 8.59 -20.81 8.93
CA SER A 126 8.01 -20.87 10.29
C SER A 126 7.11 -22.09 10.48
N TYR A 127 6.30 -22.44 9.47
CA TYR A 127 5.49 -23.66 9.50
C TYR A 127 6.38 -24.89 9.56
N ALA A 128 7.39 -24.97 8.70
CA ALA A 128 8.32 -26.10 8.64
C ALA A 128 9.07 -26.30 9.98
N ALA A 129 9.47 -25.21 10.65
CA ALA A 129 10.13 -25.27 11.95
C ALA A 129 9.24 -25.86 13.06
N GLU A 130 7.92 -25.77 12.92
CA GLU A 130 6.93 -26.37 13.83
C GLU A 130 6.47 -27.77 13.37
N GLY A 131 7.06 -28.33 12.31
CA GLY A 131 6.65 -29.60 11.72
C GLY A 131 5.35 -29.52 10.92
N PHE A 132 4.93 -28.31 10.56
CA PHE A 132 3.75 -28.03 9.74
C PHE A 132 4.13 -27.70 8.30
N GLY A 133 3.11 -27.66 7.44
CA GLY A 133 3.25 -27.28 6.04
C GLY A 133 1.91 -26.86 5.44
N PHE A 134 1.76 -27.10 4.14
CA PHE A 134 0.58 -26.71 3.39
C PHE A 134 -0.73 -27.22 4.01
N GLU A 135 -0.76 -28.45 4.53
CA GLU A 135 -1.98 -29.04 5.08
C GLU A 135 -2.55 -28.26 6.27
N GLN A 136 -1.70 -27.78 7.18
CA GLN A 136 -2.13 -26.94 8.30
C GLN A 136 -2.60 -25.56 7.83
N PHE A 137 -1.94 -25.02 6.80
CA PHE A 137 -2.38 -23.76 6.19
C PHE A 137 -3.75 -23.91 5.52
N ARG A 138 -3.96 -25.01 4.80
CA ARG A 138 -5.24 -25.39 4.18
C ARG A 138 -6.32 -25.52 5.24
N GLU A 139 -6.07 -26.27 6.30
CA GLU A 139 -7.00 -26.45 7.41
C GLU A 139 -7.38 -25.12 8.08
N PHE A 140 -6.41 -24.23 8.31
CA PHE A 140 -6.65 -22.88 8.80
C PHE A 140 -7.57 -22.09 7.85
N CYS A 141 -7.27 -22.12 6.55
CA CYS A 141 -8.05 -21.41 5.54
C CYS A 141 -9.48 -21.96 5.41
N ASP A 142 -9.66 -23.28 5.46
CA ASP A 142 -10.98 -23.92 5.41
C ASP A 142 -11.80 -23.59 6.65
N THR A 143 -11.20 -23.75 7.84
CA THR A 143 -11.84 -23.50 9.14
C THR A 143 -12.34 -22.05 9.24
N TYR A 144 -11.54 -21.09 8.77
CA TYR A 144 -11.83 -19.67 8.94
C TYR A 144 -12.22 -18.95 7.66
N ARG A 145 -12.53 -19.68 6.58
CA ARG A 145 -12.74 -19.14 5.23
C ARG A 145 -13.68 -17.94 5.19
N LEU A 146 -14.83 -18.04 5.85
CA LEU A 146 -15.84 -16.99 5.86
C LEU A 146 -15.40 -15.76 6.66
N ASP A 147 -14.76 -15.96 7.81
CA ASP A 147 -14.27 -14.86 8.65
C ASP A 147 -13.13 -14.12 7.95
N LEU A 148 -12.20 -14.87 7.34
CA LEU A 148 -11.12 -14.32 6.53
C LEU A 148 -11.68 -13.55 5.33
N ALA A 149 -12.59 -14.12 4.55
CA ALA A 149 -13.17 -13.45 3.39
C ALA A 149 -13.91 -12.16 3.77
N LYS A 150 -14.70 -12.18 4.85
CA LYS A 150 -15.39 -10.99 5.40
C LYS A 150 -14.38 -9.91 5.81
N MET A 151 -13.35 -10.29 6.56
CA MET A 151 -12.29 -9.37 6.99
C MET A 151 -11.58 -8.74 5.79
N ILE A 152 -11.10 -9.55 4.85
CA ILE A 152 -10.35 -9.08 3.69
C ILE A 152 -11.21 -8.17 2.83
N ASN A 153 -12.47 -8.54 2.56
CA ASN A 153 -13.39 -7.71 1.80
C ASN A 153 -13.61 -6.35 2.47
N ARG A 154 -13.81 -6.32 3.80
CA ARG A 154 -13.96 -5.07 4.54
C ARG A 154 -12.67 -4.25 4.54
N MET A 155 -11.50 -4.86 4.66
CA MET A 155 -10.22 -4.15 4.58
C MET A 155 -10.02 -3.48 3.23
N ARG A 156 -10.35 -4.20 2.14
CA ARG A 156 -10.26 -3.64 0.79
C ARG A 156 -11.13 -2.40 0.60
N LEU A 157 -12.37 -2.43 1.09
CA LEU A 157 -13.24 -1.26 1.08
C LEU A 157 -12.69 -0.14 1.99
N GLY A 158 -12.19 -0.53 3.17
CA GLY A 158 -11.63 0.37 4.17
C GLY A 158 -10.39 1.15 3.73
N LEU A 159 -9.65 0.65 2.74
CA LEU A 159 -8.51 1.37 2.13
C LEU A 159 -8.93 2.62 1.36
N ALA A 160 -10.18 2.69 0.90
CA ALA A 160 -10.74 3.87 0.25
C ALA A 160 -11.44 4.82 1.24
N THR A 161 -11.96 4.29 2.35
CA THR A 161 -12.80 5.03 3.32
C THR A 161 -12.07 5.35 4.64
N HIS A 162 -10.75 5.19 4.69
CA HIS A 162 -9.90 5.37 5.87
C HIS A 162 -10.24 4.47 7.08
N GLU A 163 -11.07 3.44 6.92
CA GLU A 163 -11.36 2.48 8.00
C GLU A 163 -10.28 1.41 8.13
N THR A 164 -9.41 1.29 7.13
CA THR A 164 -8.21 0.45 7.14
C THR A 164 -6.98 1.34 7.06
N VAL A 165 -6.06 1.10 7.99
CA VAL A 165 -4.77 1.75 8.09
C VAL A 165 -3.71 0.78 7.57
N VAL A 166 -2.78 1.31 6.76
CA VAL A 166 -1.60 0.59 6.31
C VAL A 166 -0.39 1.25 6.95
N ASP A 167 0.27 0.53 7.85
CA ASP A 167 1.48 0.97 8.51
C ASP A 167 2.67 0.09 8.08
N THR A 168 3.87 0.65 8.06
CA THR A 168 5.11 -0.13 7.92
C THR A 168 5.87 -0.04 9.24
N LEU A 169 6.14 -1.20 9.85
CA LEU A 169 6.93 -1.30 11.08
C LEU A 169 8.42 -1.11 10.78
N GLU A 170 9.22 -0.82 11.80
CA GLU A 170 10.68 -0.61 11.68
C GLU A 170 11.41 -1.79 11.03
N ASN A 171 10.91 -3.01 11.22
CA ASN A 171 11.47 -4.23 10.64
C ASN A 171 11.02 -4.49 9.19
N GLY A 172 10.38 -3.51 8.53
CA GLY A 172 9.89 -3.63 7.16
C GLY A 172 8.58 -4.42 6.99
N THR A 173 7.96 -4.86 8.09
CA THR A 173 6.65 -5.54 8.02
C THR A 173 5.57 -4.52 7.71
N ILE A 174 4.79 -4.77 6.67
CA ILE A 174 3.61 -3.98 6.31
C ILE A 174 2.41 -4.57 7.04
N VAL A 175 1.63 -3.72 7.70
CA VAL A 175 0.46 -4.12 8.50
C VAL A 175 -0.77 -3.39 8.00
N CYS A 176 -1.69 -4.13 7.38
CA CYS A 176 -3.05 -3.66 7.12
C CYS A 176 -3.91 -3.98 8.34
N ARG A 177 -4.51 -2.96 8.95
CA ARG A 177 -5.34 -3.12 10.16
C ARG A 177 -6.55 -2.23 10.12
N PHE A 178 -7.63 -2.63 10.78
CA PHE A 178 -8.78 -1.75 10.97
C PHE A 178 -8.50 -0.62 11.96
N TRP A 179 -9.25 0.47 11.83
CA TRP A 179 -9.47 1.40 12.94
C TRP A 179 -10.15 0.67 14.12
N PRO A 180 -9.91 1.08 15.38
CA PRO A 180 -10.37 0.34 16.56
C PRO A 180 -11.87 0.05 16.61
N GLN A 181 -12.71 0.96 16.11
CA GLN A 181 -14.16 0.77 16.09
C GLN A 181 -14.57 -0.37 15.16
N THR A 182 -14.04 -0.39 13.94
CA THR A 182 -14.28 -1.45 12.95
C THR A 182 -13.66 -2.77 13.39
N ALA A 183 -12.48 -2.75 14.01
CA ALA A 183 -11.76 -3.95 14.45
C ALA A 183 -12.55 -4.83 15.43
N ARG A 184 -13.50 -4.26 16.17
CA ARG A 184 -14.34 -4.98 17.14
C ARG A 184 -15.33 -5.95 16.49
N LEU A 185 -15.63 -5.75 15.21
CA LEU A 185 -16.63 -6.54 14.47
C LEU A 185 -16.04 -7.82 13.85
N PHE A 186 -14.72 -7.98 13.90
CA PHE A 186 -14.02 -9.05 13.20
C PHE A 186 -13.18 -9.90 14.16
N ARG A 187 -13.19 -11.21 13.93
CA ARG A 187 -12.32 -12.17 14.61
C ARG A 187 -10.85 -11.86 14.37
N PHE A 188 -10.49 -11.75 13.10
CA PHE A 188 -9.18 -11.31 12.63
C PHE A 188 -9.21 -9.81 12.35
N LYS A 189 -8.13 -9.11 12.67
CA LYS A 189 -8.08 -7.64 12.72
C LYS A 189 -6.95 -7.07 11.88
N ARG A 190 -5.97 -7.89 11.50
CA ARG A 190 -4.73 -7.49 10.88
C ARG A 190 -4.29 -8.51 9.82
N VAL A 191 -3.81 -7.98 8.70
CA VAL A 191 -3.06 -8.74 7.71
C VAL A 191 -1.65 -8.18 7.70
N MET A 192 -0.69 -9.04 8.02
CA MET A 192 0.73 -8.71 8.01
C MET A 192 1.35 -9.22 6.72
N MET A 193 2.22 -8.40 6.13
CA MET A 193 2.86 -8.65 4.86
C MET A 193 4.33 -8.25 4.96
N VAL A 194 5.15 -8.76 4.05
CA VAL A 194 6.56 -8.43 3.96
C VAL A 194 6.94 -8.28 2.50
N ARG A 195 7.93 -7.42 2.22
CA ARG A 195 8.50 -7.32 0.88
C ARG A 195 9.57 -8.40 0.70
N GLU A 196 9.39 -9.24 -0.31
CA GLU A 196 10.36 -10.25 -0.74
C GLU A 196 10.73 -9.94 -2.20
N GLY A 197 11.94 -9.40 -2.41
CA GLY A 197 12.33 -8.84 -3.71
C GLY A 197 11.45 -7.65 -4.11
N PHE A 198 10.84 -7.71 -5.29
CA PHE A 198 9.93 -6.67 -5.79
C PHE A 198 8.47 -6.86 -5.35
N GLU A 199 8.14 -8.02 -4.80
CA GLU A 199 6.77 -8.38 -4.44
C GLU A 199 6.51 -8.22 -2.94
N VAL A 200 5.24 -8.02 -2.61
CA VAL A 200 4.68 -8.01 -1.26
C VAL A 200 4.01 -9.36 -1.06
N LYS A 201 4.44 -10.09 -0.04
CA LYS A 201 3.96 -11.44 0.29
C LYS A 201 3.19 -11.45 1.60
N LEU A 202 2.23 -12.36 1.71
CA LEU A 202 1.42 -12.57 2.91
C LEU A 202 2.27 -13.22 4.00
N LEU A 203 2.49 -12.50 5.10
CA LEU A 203 3.21 -13.02 6.25
C LEU A 203 2.25 -13.79 7.18
N MET A 204 1.16 -13.17 7.61
CA MET A 204 0.16 -13.83 8.46
C MET A 204 -1.10 -13.00 8.63
N VAL A 205 -2.17 -13.65 9.10
CA VAL A 205 -3.41 -12.99 9.51
C VAL A 205 -3.60 -13.15 11.02
N LYS A 206 -4.00 -12.07 11.69
CA LYS A 206 -4.19 -12.01 13.15
C LYS A 206 -5.45 -11.26 13.53
#